data_AF-A0A3D2EJZ1-F1
#
_entry.id   AF-A0A3D2EJZ1-F1
#
_cell.length_a   1.000
_cell.length_b   1.000
_cell.length_c   1.000
_cell.angle_alpha   90.00
_cell.angle_beta   90.00
_cell.angle_gamma   90.00
#
_symmetry.space_group_name_H-M   'P 1'
#
loop_
_entity.id
_entity.type
_entity.pdbx_description
1 polymer ?
#
loop_
_entity_poly.entity_id
_entity_poly.type
_entity_poly.pdbx_seq_one_letter_code
_entity_poly.pdbx_strand_id
1 'polypeptide(L)'
;MENKQYTLGIDIGSTTVKIAILDSAHNILFSDYKRHFANIRETLHSLLSDAYSQLGNIRLHPMITGSGGLTLANHLKVPFVQEVISVATALKEIAPKTDVAIELGGEDAKII
;
A
#
# COMPACT_ATOMS: atom_id res chain seq x y z
N MET A 1 -24.15 0.71 -15.22
CA MET A 1 -23.67 0.74 -13.82
C MET A 1 -22.20 1.11 -13.90
N GLU A 2 -21.81 2.26 -13.37
CA GLU A 2 -20.40 2.64 -13.34
C GLU A 2 -19.61 1.55 -12.61
N ASN A 3 -18.61 0.97 -13.28
CA ASN A 3 -17.65 0.08 -12.63
C ASN A 3 -16.86 0.94 -11.65
N LYS A 4 -17.33 1.03 -10.40
CA LYS A 4 -16.54 1.64 -9.32
C LYS A 4 -15.28 0.80 -9.16
N GLN A 5 -14.15 1.38 -9.56
CA GLN A 5 -12.84 0.77 -9.41
C GLN A 5 -12.26 1.23 -8.09
N TYR A 6 -11.95 0.26 -7.23
CA TYR A 6 -11.24 0.49 -5.98
C TYR A 6 -9.83 -0.07 -6.11
N THR A 7 -8.83 0.72 -5.78
CA THR A 7 -7.42 0.29 -5.77
C THR A 7 -7.00 -0.03 -4.34
N LEU A 8 -6.11 -1.01 -4.18
CA LEU A 8 -5.55 -1.40 -2.88
C LEU A 8 -4.02 -1.30 -2.98
N GLY A 9 -3.43 -0.31 -2.32
CA GLY A 9 -1.99 -0.25 -2.09
C GLY A 9 -1.61 -1.06 -0.87
N ILE A 10 -0.58 -1.89 -0.98
CA ILE A 10 -0.01 -2.68 0.12
C ILE A 10 1.49 -2.37 0.20
N ASP A 11 1.92 -1.78 1.29
CA ASP A 11 3.33 -1.47 1.56
C ASP A 11 3.86 -2.38 2.67
N ILE A 12 4.82 -3.24 2.33
CA ILE A 12 5.43 -4.21 3.24
C ILE A 12 6.88 -3.78 3.49
N GLY A 13 7.07 -3.03 4.57
CA GLY A 13 8.40 -2.62 5.04
C GLY A 13 9.08 -3.68 5.91
N SER A 14 10.22 -3.33 6.49
CA SER A 14 11.00 -4.26 7.35
C SER A 14 10.35 -4.55 8.71
N THR A 15 9.47 -3.66 9.18
CA THR A 15 8.82 -3.78 10.50
C THR A 15 7.30 -3.70 10.45
N THR A 16 6.70 -3.14 9.40
CA THR A 16 5.28 -2.84 9.30
C THR A 16 4.69 -3.28 7.97
N VAL A 17 3.39 -3.59 7.99
CA VAL A 17 2.55 -3.69 6.80
C VAL A 17 1.56 -2.52 6.87
N LYS A 18 1.44 -1.79 5.78
CA LYS A 18 0.45 -0.71 5.60
C LYS A 18 -0.46 -1.06 4.44
N ILE A 19 -1.75 -0.73 4.54
CA ILE A 19 -2.67 -0.79 3.40
C ILE A 19 -3.40 0.54 3.23
N ALA A 20 -3.75 0.86 1.99
CA ALA A 20 -4.63 1.97 1.65
C ALA A 20 -5.59 1.54 0.52
N ILE A 21 -6.88 1.79 0.71
CA ILE A 21 -7.92 1.55 -0.29
C ILE A 21 -8.45 2.90 -0.77
N LEU A 22 -8.40 3.13 -2.07
CA LEU A 22 -8.85 4.37 -2.70
C LEU A 22 -10.06 4.13 -3.60
N ASP A 23 -10.93 5.14 -3.72
CA ASP A 23 -11.92 5.21 -4.78
C ASP A 23 -11.33 5.76 -6.10
N SER A 24 -12.17 5.84 -7.13
CA SER A 24 -11.78 6.36 -8.45
C SER A 24 -11.46 7.86 -8.48
N ALA A 25 -11.82 8.60 -7.44
CA ALA A 25 -11.44 10.00 -7.25
C ALA A 25 -10.23 10.13 -6.31
N HIS A 26 -9.55 9.02 -6.03
CA HIS A 26 -8.39 8.90 -5.14
C HIS A 26 -8.65 9.34 -3.69
N ASN A 27 -9.90 9.29 -3.23
CA ASN A 27 -10.22 9.45 -1.81
C ASN A 27 -9.87 8.17 -1.05
N ILE A 28 -9.24 8.33 0.12
CA ILE A 28 -8.97 7.20 1.03
C ILE A 28 -10.28 6.74 1.67
N LEU A 29 -10.66 5.50 1.39
CA LEU A 29 -11.83 4.84 2.02
C LEU A 29 -11.42 4.07 3.27
N PHE A 30 -10.21 3.51 3.27
CA PHE A 30 -9.62 2.79 4.39
C PHE A 30 -8.11 2.91 4.32
N SER A 31 -7.46 3.13 5.45
CA SER A 31 -6.01 2.99 5.57
C SER A 31 -5.66 2.61 7.00
N ASP A 32 -4.75 1.64 7.16
CA ASP A 32 -4.22 1.28 8.47
C ASP A 32 -2.83 0.65 8.31
N TYR A 33 -2.06 0.63 9.39
CA TYR A 33 -0.76 -0.01 9.44
C TYR A 33 -0.55 -0.78 10.75
N LYS A 34 0.12 -1.93 10.64
CA LYS A 34 0.43 -2.79 11.79
C LYS A 34 1.86 -3.27 11.74
N ARG A 35 2.50 -3.39 12.91
CA ARG A 35 3.80 -4.06 13.03
C ARG A 35 3.60 -5.54 12.76
N HIS A 36 4.39 -6.11 11.86
CA HIS A 36 4.16 -7.50 11.45
C HIS A 36 4.85 -8.52 12.36
N PHE A 37 5.84 -8.13 13.17
CA PHE A 37 6.56 -9.03 14.09
C PHE A 37 6.98 -10.37 13.44
N ALA A 38 7.63 -10.29 12.28
CA ALA A 38 7.97 -11.44 11.40
C ALA A 38 6.79 -12.27 10.84
N ASN A 39 5.54 -11.86 11.06
CA ASN A 39 4.32 -12.52 10.57
C ASN A 39 3.53 -11.65 9.58
N ILE A 40 4.13 -11.37 8.42
CA ILE A 40 3.56 -10.50 7.37
C ILE A 40 2.18 -11.00 6.89
N ARG A 41 2.02 -12.31 6.70
CA ARG A 41 0.79 -12.88 6.14
C ARG A 41 -0.41 -12.67 7.06
N GLU A 42 -0.26 -12.98 8.34
CA GLU A 42 -1.35 -12.80 9.31
C GLU A 42 -1.67 -11.32 9.52
N THR A 43 -0.64 -10.48 9.50
CA THR A 43 -0.81 -9.02 9.64
C THR A 43 -1.59 -8.45 8.46
N LEU A 44 -1.26 -8.85 7.23
CA LEU A 44 -2.01 -8.46 6.04
C LEU A 44 -3.44 -9.01 6.08
N HIS A 45 -3.63 -10.27 6.48
CA HIS A 45 -4.95 -10.87 6.61
C HIS A 45 -5.83 -10.10 7.61
N SER A 46 -5.27 -9.72 8.77
CA SER A 46 -5.94 -8.89 9.76
C SER A 46 -6.33 -7.52 9.19
N LEU A 47 -5.41 -6.82 8.53
CA LEU A 47 -5.69 -5.52 7.90
C LEU A 47 -6.79 -5.61 6.84
N LEU A 48 -6.77 -6.66 6.00
CA LEU A 48 -7.82 -6.89 5.00
C LEU A 48 -9.17 -7.26 5.61
N SER A 49 -9.16 -7.96 6.74
CA SER A 49 -10.38 -8.29 7.49
C SER A 49 -11.02 -7.06 8.12
N ASP A 50 -10.21 -6.14 8.64
CA ASP A 50 -10.69 -4.86 9.18
C ASP A 50 -11.27 -3.99 8.05
N ALA A 51 -10.57 -3.90 6.92
CA ALA A 51 -11.05 -3.20 5.74
C ALA A 51 -12.37 -3.80 5.21
N TYR A 52 -12.48 -5.13 5.15
CA TYR A 52 -13.70 -5.82 4.74
C TYR A 52 -14.87 -5.56 5.71
N SER A 53 -14.59 -5.51 7.01
CA SER A 53 -15.61 -5.23 8.02
C SER A 53 -16.19 -3.81 7.87
N GLN A 54 -15.38 -2.85 7.43
CA GLN A 54 -15.78 -1.46 7.23
C GLN A 54 -16.40 -1.19 5.84
N LEU A 55 -15.84 -1.78 4.77
CA LEU A 55 -16.21 -1.48 3.38
C LEU A 55 -17.14 -2.54 2.76
N GLY A 56 -17.25 -3.72 3.37
CA GLY A 56 -17.99 -4.86 2.84
C GLY A 56 -17.31 -5.52 1.64
N ASN A 57 -18.09 -6.28 0.88
CA ASN A 57 -17.60 -7.05 -0.26
C ASN A 57 -17.45 -6.19 -1.53
N ILE A 58 -16.32 -5.49 -1.64
CA ILE A 58 -15.96 -4.68 -2.82
C ILE A 58 -14.87 -5.37 -3.65
N ARG A 59 -14.88 -5.11 -4.97
CA ARG A 59 -13.82 -5.58 -5.87
C ARG A 59 -12.62 -4.63 -5.82
N LEU A 60 -11.47 -5.16 -5.41
CA LEU A 60 -10.21 -4.42 -5.29
C LEU A 60 -9.24 -4.76 -6.43
N HIS A 61 -8.41 -3.79 -6.79
CA HIS A 61 -7.26 -3.95 -7.70
C HIS A 61 -5.98 -3.72 -6.90
N PRO A 62 -5.35 -4.79 -6.38
CA PRO A 62 -4.21 -4.67 -5.48
C PRO A 62 -2.90 -4.40 -6.22
N MET A 63 -2.00 -3.69 -5.54
CA MET A 63 -0.60 -3.53 -5.93
C MET A 63 0.28 -3.54 -4.67
N ILE A 64 1.38 -4.30 -4.71
CA ILE A 64 2.29 -4.45 -3.58
C ILE A 64 3.59 -3.67 -3.83
N THR A 65 4.11 -3.05 -2.79
CA THR A 65 5.42 -2.42 -2.74
C THR A 65 6.14 -2.76 -1.43
N GLY A 66 7.30 -2.15 -1.20
CA GLY A 66 8.09 -2.32 0.01
C GLY A 66 9.08 -3.50 -0.07
N SER A 67 10.14 -3.41 0.73
CA SER A 67 11.28 -4.33 0.72
C SER A 67 10.92 -5.78 1.05
N GLY A 68 9.91 -6.00 1.92
CA GLY A 68 9.43 -7.32 2.30
C GLY A 68 8.34 -7.88 1.37
N GLY A 69 7.89 -7.12 0.38
CA GLY A 69 6.67 -7.42 -0.38
C GLY A 69 6.85 -8.31 -1.60
N LEU A 70 8.05 -8.38 -2.20
CA LEU A 70 8.27 -9.03 -3.50
C LEU A 70 7.91 -10.53 -3.50
N THR A 71 8.39 -11.27 -2.50
CA THR A 71 8.11 -12.70 -2.38
C THR A 71 6.61 -12.96 -2.20
N LEU A 72 5.93 -12.14 -1.40
CA LEU A 72 4.49 -12.26 -1.19
C LEU A 72 3.70 -11.91 -2.46
N ALA A 73 4.10 -10.86 -3.17
CA ALA A 73 3.48 -10.45 -4.43
C ALA A 73 3.53 -11.58 -5.48
N ASN A 74 4.69 -12.23 -5.62
CA ASN A 74 4.85 -13.39 -6.50
C ASN A 74 3.95 -14.56 -6.09
N HIS A 75 3.85 -14.84 -4.79
CA HIS A 75 3.00 -15.93 -4.28
C HIS A 75 1.50 -15.67 -4.51
N LEU A 76 1.06 -14.43 -4.30
CA LEU A 76 -0.34 -14.02 -4.47
C LEU A 76 -0.70 -13.67 -5.93
N LYS A 77 0.28 -13.65 -6.84
CA LYS A 77 0.13 -13.19 -8.23
C LYS A 77 -0.42 -11.77 -8.33
N VAL A 78 0.01 -10.91 -7.41
CA VAL A 78 -0.31 -9.48 -7.37
C VAL A 78 0.86 -8.70 -7.97
N PRO A 79 0.63 -7.67 -8.79
CA PRO A 79 1.70 -6.84 -9.32
C PRO A 79 2.55 -6.22 -8.21
N PHE A 80 3.87 -6.18 -8.44
CA PHE A 80 4.83 -5.50 -7.56
C PHE A 80 5.34 -4.22 -8.22
N VAL A 81 5.45 -3.14 -7.45
CA VAL A 81 6.02 -1.86 -7.85
C VAL A 81 7.10 -1.45 -6.85
N GLN A 82 8.18 -0.84 -7.34
CA GLN A 82 9.27 -0.36 -6.50
C GLN A 82 8.81 0.82 -5.61
N GLU A 83 9.25 0.82 -4.35
CA GLU A 83 8.86 1.82 -3.34
C GLU A 83 9.12 3.26 -3.80
N VAL A 84 10.32 3.53 -4.33
CA VAL A 84 10.69 4.83 -4.89
C VAL A 84 9.74 5.29 -5.99
N ILE A 85 9.28 4.38 -6.85
CA ILE A 85 8.34 4.70 -7.93
C ILE A 85 6.95 4.98 -7.37
N SER A 86 6.50 4.20 -6.38
CA SER A 86 5.24 4.42 -5.68
C SER A 86 5.19 5.82 -5.03
N VAL A 87 6.24 6.18 -4.28
CA VAL A 87 6.33 7.47 -3.59
C VAL A 87 6.44 8.62 -4.59
N ALA A 88 7.29 8.51 -5.61
CA ALA A 88 7.40 9.54 -6.64
C ALA A 88 6.08 9.75 -7.41
N THR A 89 5.32 8.68 -7.65
CA THR A 89 4.00 8.77 -8.29
C THR A 89 2.99 9.47 -7.38
N ALA A 90 2.95 9.12 -6.10
CA ALA A 90 2.09 9.78 -5.13
C ALA A 90 2.43 11.28 -5.01
N LEU A 91 3.70 11.65 -4.90
CA LEU A 91 4.17 13.04 -4.79
C LEU A 91 3.75 13.89 -5.99
N LYS A 92 3.85 13.36 -7.21
CA LYS A 92 3.41 14.07 -8.43
C LYS A 92 1.94 14.46 -8.39
N GLU A 93 1.12 13.70 -7.67
CA GLU A 93 -0.31 13.96 -7.58
C GLU A 93 -0.66 14.84 -6.37
N ILE A 94 -0.19 14.45 -5.17
CA ILE A 94 -0.61 15.09 -3.92
C ILE A 94 0.21 16.33 -3.57
N ALA A 95 1.45 16.42 -4.07
CA ALA A 95 2.39 17.50 -3.77
C ALA A 95 3.26 17.83 -5.00
N PRO A 96 2.65 18.24 -6.14
CA PRO A 96 3.33 18.38 -7.44
C PRO A 96 4.47 19.41 -7.48
N LYS A 97 4.59 20.24 -6.44
CA LYS A 97 5.67 21.24 -6.28
C LYS A 97 6.85 20.72 -5.46
N THR A 98 6.86 19.44 -5.11
CA THR A 98 7.97 18.82 -4.38
C THR A 98 9.18 18.70 -5.29
N ASP A 99 10.26 19.42 -4.98
CA ASP A 99 11.55 19.28 -5.68
C ASP A 99 12.41 18.14 -5.10
N VAL A 100 12.31 17.91 -3.78
CA VAL A 100 13.02 16.86 -3.05
C VAL A 100 12.11 16.32 -1.95
N ALA A 101 11.98 14.99 -1.88
CA ALA A 101 11.37 14.30 -0.75
C ALA A 101 12.42 13.45 -0.02
N ILE A 102 12.34 13.45 1.31
CA ILE A 102 13.17 12.59 2.16
C ILE A 102 12.23 11.62 2.87
N GLU A 103 12.28 10.35 2.48
CA GLU A 103 11.58 9.27 3.15
C GLU A 103 12.49 8.69 4.24
N LEU A 104 12.01 8.68 5.49
CA LEU A 104 12.73 8.11 6.62
C LEU A 104 12.05 6.80 7.03
N GLY A 105 12.72 5.67 6.77
CA GLY A 105 12.30 4.34 7.17
C GLY A 105 12.81 3.96 8.56
N GLY A 106 12.56 2.71 8.95
CA GLY A 106 13.07 2.15 10.22
C GLY A 106 14.55 1.76 10.17
N GLU A 107 15.06 1.45 8.97
CA GLU A 107 16.44 0.97 8.75
C GLU A 107 17.20 1.80 7.72
N ASP A 108 16.50 2.49 6.82
CA ASP A 108 17.08 3.27 5.73
C ASP A 108 16.41 4.64 5.59
N ALA A 109 17.04 5.50 4.80
CA ALA A 109 16.47 6.76 4.34
C ALA A 109 16.64 6.86 2.83
N LYS A 110 15.64 7.40 2.14
CA LYS A 110 15.64 7.56 0.69
C LYS A 110 15.42 9.03 0.35
N ILE A 111 16.18 9.51 -0.64
CA ILE A 111 15.97 10.82 -1.24
C ILE A 111 15.34 10.58 -2.60
N ILE A 112 14.17 11.17 -2.81
CA ILE A 112 13.32 10.98 -3.99
C ILE A 112 13.13 12.33 -4.68
#